data_AF-A0A530BNV7-F1
#
_entry.id   AF-A0A530BNV7-F1
#
_cell.length_a   1.000
_cell.length_b   1.000
_cell.length_c   1.000
_cell.angle_alpha   90.00
_cell.angle_beta   90.00
_cell.angle_gamma   90.00
#
_symmetry.space_group_name_H-M   'P 1'
#
loop_
_entity.id
_entity.type
_entity.pdbx_description
1 polymer ?
#
loop_
_entity_poly.entity_id
_entity_poly.type
_entity_poly.pdbx_seq_one_letter_code
_entity_poly.pdbx_strand_id
1 'polypeptide(L)'
;DWAHLERALIRLYPALAGVAIEKRWFGRVAMTPDHLPHIHEPEKGLLAVVGCQGRGVGLMSALGKRMASYLASGDARQLPFPLSPIRPIPFHAFRQVGVAATIAWYRMLDALER
;
A
#
# COMPACT_ATOMS: atom_id res chain seq x y z
N ASP A 1 3.61 -15.07 -14.90
CA ASP A 1 4.79 -14.65 -15.68
C ASP A 1 4.93 -13.12 -15.60
N TRP A 2 6.04 -12.56 -16.10
CA TRP A 2 6.26 -11.10 -16.20
C TRP A 2 5.78 -10.51 -17.54
N ALA A 3 5.24 -11.34 -18.44
CA ALA A 3 4.97 -10.96 -19.81
C ALA A 3 3.90 -9.88 -19.92
N HIS A 4 2.95 -9.84 -18.97
CA HIS A 4 2.00 -8.72 -18.86
C HIS A 4 2.70 -7.37 -18.64
N LEU A 5 3.70 -7.32 -17.76
CA LEU A 5 4.43 -6.08 -17.45
C LEU A 5 5.33 -5.67 -18.61
N GLU A 6 5.96 -6.64 -19.29
CA GLU A 6 6.77 -6.38 -20.49
C GLU A 6 5.91 -5.84 -21.64
N ARG A 7 4.72 -6.42 -21.88
CA ARG A 7 3.77 -5.88 -22.85
C ARG A 7 3.33 -4.47 -22.50
N ALA A 8 3.06 -4.19 -21.23
CA ALA A 8 2.68 -2.85 -20.77
C ALA A 8 3.83 -1.85 -20.95
N LEU A 9 5.07 -2.24 -20.64
CA LEU A 9 6.26 -1.43 -20.81
C LEU A 9 6.43 -1.00 -22.26
N ILE A 10 6.40 -1.94 -23.22
CA ILE A 10 6.55 -1.64 -24.64
C ILE A 10 5.37 -0.82 -25.18
N ARG A 11 4.15 -1.09 -24.70
CA ARG A 11 2.97 -0.30 -25.07
C ARG A 11 3.11 1.16 -24.65
N LEU A 12 3.63 1.44 -23.45
CA LEU A 12 3.81 2.79 -22.93
C LEU A 12 5.09 3.47 -23.47
N TYR A 13 6.14 2.68 -23.69
CA TYR A 13 7.47 3.15 -24.09
C TYR A 13 8.04 2.28 -25.22
N PRO A 14 7.57 2.46 -26.48
CA PRO A 14 7.99 1.63 -27.61
C PRO A 14 9.50 1.65 -27.87
N ALA A 15 10.19 2.75 -27.53
CA ALA A 15 11.63 2.89 -27.68
C ALA A 15 12.46 1.90 -26.84
N LEU A 16 11.84 1.26 -25.83
CA LEU A 16 12.50 0.24 -25.00
C LEU A 16 12.41 -1.17 -25.59
N ALA A 17 11.87 -1.33 -26.80
CA ALA A 17 11.79 -2.64 -27.47
C ALA A 17 13.18 -3.26 -27.65
N GLY A 18 13.32 -4.53 -27.26
CA GLY A 18 14.58 -5.27 -27.34
C GLY A 18 15.59 -4.97 -26.22
N VAL A 19 15.33 -4.00 -25.35
CA VAL A 19 16.17 -3.74 -24.17
C VAL A 19 15.99 -4.86 -23.15
N ALA A 20 17.10 -5.48 -22.73
CA ALA A 20 17.08 -6.56 -21.76
C ALA A 20 16.74 -6.05 -20.35
N ILE A 21 15.78 -6.69 -19.68
CA ILE A 21 15.47 -6.42 -18.27
C ILE A 21 16.45 -7.19 -17.40
N GLU A 22 17.40 -6.46 -16.79
CA GLU A 22 18.43 -7.01 -15.90
C GLU A 22 17.86 -7.58 -14.60
N LYS A 23 16.87 -6.89 -14.00
CA LYS A 23 16.34 -7.22 -12.67
C LYS A 23 14.83 -7.13 -12.63
N ARG A 24 14.23 -8.05 -11.89
CA ARG A 24 12.79 -8.10 -11.62
C ARG A 24 12.59 -8.34 -10.13
N TRP A 25 11.64 -7.64 -9.54
CA TRP A 25 11.31 -7.81 -8.13
C TRP A 25 9.82 -7.55 -7.93
N PHE A 26 9.26 -8.24 -6.95
CA PHE A 26 7.90 -8.00 -6.50
C PHE A 26 7.91 -7.96 -4.97
N GLY A 27 6.88 -7.37 -4.40
CA GLY A 27 6.72 -7.27 -2.96
C GLY A 27 5.26 -7.34 -2.58
N ARG A 28 5.02 -7.35 -1.27
CA ARG A 28 3.68 -7.20 -0.71
C ARG A 28 3.50 -5.77 -0.26
N VAL A 29 2.30 -5.25 -0.48
CA VAL A 29 1.89 -3.95 0.02
C VAL A 29 0.87 -4.19 1.13
N ALA A 30 1.08 -3.53 2.27
CA ALA A 30 0.08 -3.50 3.33
C ALA A 30 -1.08 -2.61 2.89
N MET A 31 -2.28 -3.19 2.79
CA MET A 31 -3.50 -2.50 2.40
C MET A 31 -4.50 -2.46 3.55
N THR A 32 -5.03 -1.28 3.87
CA THR A 32 -6.18 -1.09 4.76
C THR A 32 -7.50 -1.05 3.99
N PRO A 33 -8.63 -1.47 4.59
CA PRO A 33 -9.94 -1.47 3.93
C PRO A 33 -10.46 -0.08 3.53
N ASP A 34 -10.08 0.97 4.26
CA ASP A 34 -10.46 2.37 3.99
C ASP A 34 -9.42 3.13 3.14
N HIS A 35 -8.37 2.43 2.71
CA HIS A 35 -7.27 2.98 1.92
C HIS A 35 -6.51 4.15 2.58
N LEU A 36 -6.58 4.27 3.91
CA LEU A 36 -5.85 5.27 4.69
C LEU A 36 -4.75 4.64 5.55
N PRO A 37 -3.65 5.38 5.83
CA PRO A 37 -2.67 4.96 6.82
C PRO A 37 -3.27 4.92 8.21
N HIS A 38 -2.97 3.88 8.98
CA HIS A 38 -3.44 3.75 10.36
C HIS A 38 -2.26 3.85 11.33
N ILE A 39 -2.48 4.54 12.44
CA ILE A 39 -1.54 4.62 13.56
C ILE A 39 -2.15 3.85 14.73
N HIS A 40 -1.42 2.89 15.25
CA HIS A 40 -1.82 2.06 16.39
C HIS A 40 -0.84 2.22 17.54
N GLU A 41 -1.34 2.09 18.75
CA GLU A 41 -0.56 2.01 19.98
C GLU A 41 -1.02 0.77 20.78
N PRO A 42 -0.59 -0.45 20.39
CA PRO A 42 -0.99 -1.68 21.09
C PRO A 42 -0.59 -1.72 22.56
N GLU A 43 0.53 -1.07 22.90
CA GLU A 43 0.99 -0.86 24.27
C GLU A 43 1.49 0.57 24.41
N LYS A 44 1.46 1.14 25.62
CA LYS A 44 1.88 2.52 25.87
C LYS A 44 3.33 2.75 25.38
N GLY A 45 3.50 3.67 24.43
CA GLY A 45 4.78 4.00 23.80
C GLY A 45 5.20 3.11 22.63
N LEU A 46 4.47 2.01 22.34
CA LEU A 46 4.73 1.16 21.19
C LEU A 46 3.86 1.59 20.02
N LEU A 47 4.42 2.34 19.08
CA LEU A 47 3.69 2.85 17.92
C LEU A 47 3.89 1.98 16.68
N ALA A 48 2.80 1.69 15.99
CA ALA A 48 2.79 1.04 14.68
C ALA A 48 2.11 1.93 13.65
N VAL A 49 2.78 2.19 12.54
CA VAL A 49 2.21 2.90 11.38
C VAL A 49 2.10 1.92 10.23
N VAL A 50 0.89 1.67 9.77
CA VAL A 50 0.59 0.63 8.76
C VAL A 50 -0.29 1.18 7.64
N GLY A 51 -0.49 0.39 6.58
CA GLY A 51 -1.45 0.74 5.53
C GLY A 51 -0.99 1.88 4.62
N CYS A 52 0.29 1.90 4.23
CA CYS A 52 0.81 2.96 3.37
C CYS A 52 0.35 2.87 1.91
N GLN A 53 -0.47 1.87 1.54
CA GLN A 53 -1.08 1.70 0.21
C GLN A 53 -0.09 1.82 -0.97
N GLY A 54 1.17 1.42 -0.77
CA GLY A 54 2.22 1.51 -1.80
C GLY A 54 2.90 2.88 -1.92
N ARG A 55 2.56 3.83 -1.05
CA ARG A 55 3.11 5.20 -0.98
C ARG A 55 4.08 5.40 0.18
N GLY A 56 4.63 4.30 0.70
CA GLY A 56 5.39 4.27 1.95
C GLY A 56 6.61 5.17 1.99
N VAL A 57 7.38 5.29 0.91
CA VAL A 57 8.65 6.05 0.93
C VAL A 57 8.39 7.52 1.25
N GLY A 58 7.51 8.18 0.50
CA GLY A 58 7.18 9.59 0.75
C GLY A 58 6.38 9.78 2.03
N LEU A 59 5.37 8.94 2.25
CA LEU A 59 4.48 9.04 3.41
C LEU A 59 5.25 8.86 4.73
N MET A 60 6.07 7.81 4.86
CA MET A 60 6.77 7.51 6.11
C MET A 60 7.84 8.56 6.42
N SER A 61 8.50 9.09 5.38
CA SER A 61 9.43 10.22 5.52
C SER A 61 8.72 11.45 6.09
N ALA A 62 7.53 11.78 5.59
CA ALA A 62 6.73 12.91 6.08
C ALA A 62 6.18 12.68 7.51
N LEU A 63 5.77 11.44 7.82
CA LEU A 63 5.24 11.07 9.14
C LEU A 63 6.30 11.07 10.23
N GLY A 64 7.56 10.76 9.92
CA GLY A 64 8.63 10.58 10.91
C GLY A 64 8.74 11.72 11.92
N LYS A 65 8.72 12.99 11.46
CA LYS A 65 8.79 14.16 12.35
C LYS A 65 7.58 14.25 13.29
N ARG A 66 6.38 13.98 12.77
CA ARG A 66 5.13 14.01 13.56
C ARG A 66 5.11 12.91 14.62
N MET A 67 5.56 11.71 14.26
CA MET A 67 5.71 10.59 15.19
C MET A 67 6.72 10.91 16.31
N ALA A 68 7.86 11.51 15.96
CA ALA A 68 8.86 11.93 16.94
C ALA A 68 8.32 13.01 17.89
N SER A 69 7.58 14.00 17.37
CA SER A 69 6.92 15.02 18.21
C SER A 69 5.89 14.42 19.16
N TYR A 70 5.10 13.46 18.70
CA TYR A 70 4.16 12.73 19.56
C TYR A 70 4.90 11.95 20.65
N LEU A 71 5.95 11.19 20.31
CA LEU A 71 6.72 10.43 21.29
C LEU A 71 7.37 11.32 22.36
N ALA A 72 7.83 12.52 21.98
CA ALA A 72 8.47 13.46 22.91
C ALA A 72 7.46 14.19 23.82
N SER A 73 6.24 14.42 23.37
CA SER A 73 5.26 15.28 24.07
C SER A 73 4.06 14.53 24.67
N GLY A 74 3.74 13.34 24.14
CA GLY A 74 2.48 12.64 24.40
C GLY A 74 1.25 13.31 23.78
N ASP A 75 1.39 14.41 23.01
CA ASP A 75 0.27 15.15 22.46
C ASP A 75 -0.23 14.53 21.15
N ALA A 76 -1.40 13.86 21.22
CA ALA A 76 -2.04 13.22 20.07
C ALA A 76 -2.35 14.19 18.91
N ARG A 77 -2.43 15.52 19.16
CA ARG A 77 -2.64 16.53 18.10
C ARG A 77 -1.44 16.66 17.15
N GLN A 78 -0.28 16.11 17.52
CA GLN A 78 0.88 16.03 16.63
C GLN A 78 0.71 14.95 15.56
N LEU A 79 -0.16 13.96 15.78
CA LEU A 79 -0.38 12.88 14.84
C LEU A 79 -1.32 13.34 13.70
N PRO A 80 -0.98 13.04 12.43
CA PRO A 80 -1.83 13.40 11.29
C PRO A 80 -3.00 12.45 11.10
N PHE A 81 -2.98 11.30 11.77
CA PHE A 81 -4.07 10.33 11.82
C PHE A 81 -4.38 9.99 13.28
N PRO A 82 -5.65 9.69 13.61
CA PRO A 82 -6.00 9.30 14.96
C PRO A 82 -5.36 7.97 15.33
N LEU A 83 -5.05 7.80 16.61
CA LEU A 83 -4.76 6.48 17.16
C LEU A 83 -6.00 5.61 17.06
N SER A 84 -5.83 4.41 16.55
CA SER A 84 -6.91 3.42 16.45
C SER A 84 -6.47 2.08 17.02
N PRO A 85 -7.40 1.27 17.56
CA PRO A 85 -7.09 -0.09 17.96
C PRO A 85 -6.85 -0.97 16.73
N ILE A 86 -5.99 -1.98 16.87
CA ILE A 86 -5.81 -3.00 15.83
C ILE A 86 -7.08 -3.86 15.78
N ARG A 87 -7.75 -3.89 14.64
CA ARG A 87 -8.95 -4.70 14.40
C ARG A 87 -8.66 -5.80 13.38
N PRO A 88 -9.04 -7.06 13.64
CA PRO A 88 -8.94 -8.12 12.64
C PRO A 88 -9.77 -7.77 11.40
N ILE A 89 -9.24 -8.11 10.22
CA ILE A 89 -10.01 -8.01 8.97
C ILE A 89 -10.99 -9.20 8.94
N PRO A 90 -12.32 -8.95 8.81
CA PRO A 90 -13.29 -10.03 8.69
C PRO A 90 -12.95 -10.93 7.50
N PHE A 91 -13.12 -12.25 7.66
CA PHE A 91 -12.89 -13.24 6.59
C PHE A 91 -11.50 -13.18 5.95
N HIS A 92 -10.47 -12.69 6.66
CA HIS A 92 -9.12 -12.53 6.13
C HIS A 92 -8.51 -13.83 5.54
N ALA A 93 -8.96 -15.00 5.99
CA ALA A 93 -8.60 -16.29 5.40
C ALA A 93 -8.90 -16.37 3.89
N PHE A 94 -9.96 -15.70 3.44
CA PHE A 94 -10.40 -15.68 2.04
C PHE A 94 -9.86 -14.49 1.24
N ARG A 95 -8.90 -13.73 1.78
CA ARG A 95 -8.38 -12.51 1.15
C ARG A 95 -7.90 -12.72 -0.29
N GLN A 96 -7.30 -13.88 -0.60
CA GLN A 96 -6.77 -14.16 -1.93
C GLN A 96 -7.88 -14.26 -2.97
N VAL A 97 -9.01 -14.88 -2.61
CA VAL A 97 -10.19 -14.98 -3.47
C VAL A 97 -10.78 -13.59 -3.70
N GLY A 98 -10.96 -12.82 -2.62
CA GLY A 98 -11.45 -11.45 -2.71
C GLY A 98 -10.58 -10.56 -3.61
N VAL A 99 -9.26 -10.56 -3.39
CA VAL A 99 -8.31 -9.80 -4.21
C VAL A 99 -8.35 -10.24 -5.68
N ALA A 100 -8.37 -11.55 -5.95
CA ALA A 100 -8.44 -12.06 -7.32
C ALA A 100 -9.73 -11.64 -8.04
N ALA A 101 -10.88 -11.72 -7.35
CA ALA A 101 -12.17 -11.30 -7.88
C ALA A 101 -12.18 -9.79 -8.18
N THR A 102 -11.68 -8.97 -7.25
CA THR A 102 -11.56 -7.52 -7.44
C THR A 102 -10.67 -7.17 -8.63
N ILE A 103 -9.51 -7.82 -8.78
CA ILE A 103 -8.61 -7.61 -9.93
C ILE A 103 -9.31 -8.01 -11.23
N ALA A 104 -9.99 -9.15 -11.27
CA ALA A 104 -10.70 -9.59 -12.46
C ALA A 104 -11.82 -8.61 -12.86
N TRP A 105 -12.56 -8.12 -11.87
CA TRP A 105 -13.60 -7.11 -12.04
C TRP A 105 -13.05 -5.80 -12.62
N TYR A 106 -11.99 -5.24 -12.03
CA TYR A 106 -11.37 -4.02 -12.55
C TYR A 106 -10.80 -4.21 -13.96
N ARG A 107 -10.20 -5.37 -14.26
CA ARG A 107 -9.73 -5.68 -15.63
C ARG A 107 -10.87 -5.74 -16.64
N MET A 108 -12.06 -6.18 -16.23
CA MET A 108 -13.25 -6.18 -17.08
C MET A 108 -13.74 -4.75 -17.32
N LEU A 109 -13.83 -3.93 -16.27
CA LEU A 109 -14.19 -2.51 -16.40
C LEU A 109 -13.22 -1.77 -17.32
N ASP A 110 -11.90 -1.92 -17.13
CA ASP A 110 -10.86 -1.32 -17.96
C ASP A 110 -10.96 -1.74 -19.44
N ALA A 111 -11.51 -2.93 -19.72
CA ALA A 111 -11.71 -3.42 -21.08
C ALA A 111 -12.98 -2.86 -21.73
N LEU A 112 -14.01 -2.54 -20.92
CA LEU A 112 -15.27 -1.94 -21.36
C LEU A 112 -15.16 -0.43 -21.56
N GLU A 113 -14.21 0.23 -20.87
CA GLU A 113 -13.95 1.67 -21.01
C GLU A 113 -13.10 2.03 -22.25
N ARG A 114 -12.72 1.06 -23.09
CA ARG A 114 -12.07 1.28 -24.40
C ARG A 114 -13.07 1.38 -25.53
#